data_AF-A0A4V1G578-F1
#
_entry.id   AF-A0A4V1G578-F1
#
_cell.length_a   1.000
_cell.length_b   1.000
_cell.length_c   1.000
_cell.angle_alpha   90.00
_cell.angle_beta   90.00
_cell.angle_gamma   90.00
#
_symmetry.space_group_name_H-M   'P 1'
#
loop_
_entity.id
_entity.type
_entity.pdbx_description
1 polymer ?
#
loop_
_entity_poly.entity_id
_entity_poly.type
_entity_poly.pdbx_seq_one_letter_code
_entity_poly.pdbx_strand_id
1 'polypeptide(L)'
;MIKNLKLRLNLDVEADRRVYEYLQNSERSISKEAIRSINEYLDLVEERKTENSFLDRVTATIEDNLKALTPLLNLLTLTQPVAQLQQAVPISEEIDSAAEENMLEFLEGF
;
A
#
# COMPACT_ATOMS: atom_id res chain seq x y z
N MET A 1 3.44 -0.41 22.88
CA MET A 1 4.87 -0.78 23.00
C MET A 1 5.10 -1.73 24.17
N ILE A 2 5.77 -2.86 23.91
CA ILE A 2 6.13 -3.89 24.89
C ILE A 2 7.22 -3.34 25.80
N LYS A 3 7.05 -3.51 27.12
CA LYS A 3 8.02 -3.07 28.14
C LYS A 3 8.72 -4.23 28.86
N ASN A 4 8.09 -5.41 28.90
CA ASN A 4 8.60 -6.60 29.56
C ASN A 4 8.32 -7.83 28.69
N LEU A 5 9.29 -8.75 28.61
CA LEU A 5 9.20 -9.97 27.82
C LEU A 5 9.84 -11.13 28.59
N LYS A 6 9.15 -12.27 28.62
CA LYS A 6 9.70 -13.55 29.08
C LYS A 6 9.77 -14.49 27.88
N LEU A 7 10.97 -14.66 27.34
CA LEU A 7 11.23 -15.50 26.17
C LEU A 7 11.82 -16.83 26.61
N ARG A 8 11.32 -17.93 26.03
CA ARG A 8 11.90 -19.27 26.14
C ARG A 8 12.07 -19.80 24.73
N LEU A 9 13.30 -20.14 24.37
CA LEU A 9 13.66 -20.64 23.05
C LEU A 9 14.00 -22.13 23.17
N ASN A 10 13.50 -22.93 22.24
CA ASN A 10 13.89 -24.32 22.13
C ASN A 10 15.05 -24.45 21.13
N LEU A 11 16.27 -24.63 21.62
CA LEU A 11 17.46 -24.66 20.75
C LEU A 11 17.54 -25.90 19.85
N ASP A 12 16.71 -26.91 20.08
CA ASP A 12 16.56 -28.06 19.16
C ASP A 12 15.79 -27.66 17.88
N VAL A 13 15.06 -26.55 17.91
CA VAL A 13 14.37 -25.97 16.75
C VAL A 13 15.30 -24.96 16.08
N GLU A 14 15.60 -25.18 14.80
CA GLU A 14 16.57 -24.35 14.07
C GLU A 14 16.16 -22.86 13.99
N ALA A 15 14.86 -22.57 13.88
CA ALA A 15 14.35 -21.20 13.91
C ALA A 15 14.68 -20.50 15.24
N ASP A 16 14.37 -21.16 16.36
CA ASP A 16 14.64 -20.65 17.72
C ASP A 16 16.14 -20.53 17.99
N ARG A 17 16.96 -21.46 17.48
CA ARG A 17 18.42 -21.36 17.54
C ARG A 17 18.93 -20.13 16.82
N ARG A 18 18.45 -19.84 15.61
CA ARG A 18 18.82 -18.62 14.86
C ARG A 18 18.39 -17.35 15.59
N VAL A 19 17.20 -17.34 16.20
CA VAL A 19 16.75 -16.23 17.03
C VAL A 19 17.69 -16.04 18.22
N TYR A 20 18.06 -17.12 18.90
CA TYR A 20 19.01 -17.07 20.01
C TYR A 20 20.38 -16.52 19.58
N GLU A 21 20.93 -17.02 18.48
CA GLU A 21 22.21 -16.54 17.92
C GLU A 21 22.15 -15.05 17.56
N TYR A 22 21.07 -14.60 16.93
CA TYR A 22 20.86 -13.18 16.63
C TYR A 22 20.83 -12.33 17.92
N LEU A 23 20.03 -12.75 18.91
CA LEU A 23 19.88 -12.01 20.17
C LEU A 23 21.15 -12.03 21.02
N GLN A 24 21.93 -13.11 20.97
CA GLN A 24 23.17 -13.25 21.73
C GLN A 24 24.31 -12.39 21.16
N ASN A 25 24.33 -12.17 19.85
CA ASN A 25 25.34 -11.35 19.18
C ASN A 25 25.02 -9.85 19.21
N SER A 26 23.96 -9.43 19.91
CA SER A 26 23.62 -8.03 20.12
C SER A 26 24.52 -7.38 21.19
N GLU A 27 24.72 -6.06 21.05
CA GLU A 27 25.34 -5.23 22.09
C GLU A 27 24.49 -5.11 23.37
N ARG A 28 23.18 -5.39 23.27
CA ARG A 28 22.21 -5.30 24.36
C ARG A 28 21.97 -6.67 24.99
N SER A 29 21.37 -6.68 26.18
CA SER A 29 20.91 -7.95 26.76
C SER A 29 19.83 -8.59 25.88
N ILE A 30 19.81 -9.92 25.82
CA ILE A 30 18.85 -10.72 25.04
C ILE A 30 17.41 -10.21 25.18
N SER A 31 16.95 -9.97 26.41
CA SER A 31 15.59 -9.47 26.65
C SER A 31 15.36 -8.06 26.10
N LYS A 32 16.36 -7.17 26.18
CA LYS A 32 16.24 -5.80 25.65
C LYS A 32 16.25 -5.79 24.14
N GLU A 33 17.11 -6.58 23.50
CA GLU A 33 17.13 -6.70 22.05
C GLU A 33 15.82 -7.30 21.55
N ALA A 34 15.34 -8.39 22.16
CA ALA A 34 14.09 -9.01 21.77
C ALA A 34 12.90 -8.04 21.89
N ILE A 35 12.81 -7.27 22.99
CA ILE A 35 11.77 -6.24 23.13
C ILE A 35 11.89 -5.19 22.03
N ARG A 36 13.10 -4.74 21.72
CA ARG A 36 13.35 -3.74 20.68
C ARG A 36 12.92 -4.26 19.31
N SER A 37 13.43 -5.42 18.88
CA SER A 37 13.11 -6.00 17.56
C SER A 37 11.61 -6.26 17.40
N ILE A 38 10.92 -6.70 18.46
CA ILE A 38 9.47 -6.91 18.41
C ILE A 38 8.74 -5.57 18.28
N ASN A 39 9.14 -4.53 19.02
CA ASN A 39 8.52 -3.22 18.90
C ASN A 39 8.76 -2.60 17.52
N GLU A 40 9.98 -2.67 16.99
CA GLU A 40 10.30 -2.23 15.62
C GLU A 40 9.43 -2.97 14.58
N TYR A 41 9.22 -4.28 14.75
CA TYR A 41 8.31 -5.04 13.90
C TYR A 41 6.84 -4.59 14.04
N LEU A 42 6.37 -4.29 15.25
CA LEU A 42 5.01 -3.81 15.47
C LEU A 42 4.78 -2.45 14.79
N ASP A 43 5.76 -1.55 14.86
CA ASP A 43 5.70 -0.24 14.20
C ASP A 43 5.61 -0.41 12.67
N LEU A 44 6.41 -1.32 12.08
CA LEU A 44 6.34 -1.66 10.66
C LEU A 44 5.01 -2.28 10.24
N VAL A 45 4.38 -3.08 11.11
CA VAL A 45 3.06 -3.67 10.84
C VAL A 45 1.99 -2.59 10.82
N GLU A 46 2.07 -1.61 11.72
CA GLU A 46 1.14 -0.48 11.77
C GLU A 46 1.28 0.43 10.54
N GLU A 47 2.52 0.71 10.13
CA GLU A 47 2.82 1.43 8.89
C GLU A 47 2.21 0.71 7.67
N ARG A 48 2.48 -0.59 7.50
CA ARG A 48 1.90 -1.37 6.39
C ARG A 48 0.38 -1.46 6.43
N LYS A 49 -0.23 -1.49 7.61
CA LYS A 49 -1.69 -1.45 7.73
C LYS A 49 -2.24 -0.13 7.20
N THR A 50 -1.56 0.97 7.49
CA THR A 50 -1.94 2.32 7.03
C THR A 50 -1.77 2.42 5.51
N GLU A 51 -0.65 1.93 4.99
CA GLU A 51 -0.37 1.85 3.54
C GLU A 51 -1.44 1.03 2.81
N ASN A 52 -1.76 -0.17 3.30
CA ASN A 52 -2.81 -1.00 2.70
C ASN A 52 -4.18 -0.31 2.74
N SER A 53 -4.52 0.35 3.86
CA SER A 53 -5.76 1.11 3.96
C SER A 53 -5.81 2.28 2.97
N PHE A 54 -4.68 2.91 2.69
CA PHE A 54 -4.57 3.94 1.66
C PHE A 54 -4.82 3.34 0.27
N LEU A 55 -4.17 2.23 -0.07
CA LEU A 55 -4.35 1.54 -1.36
C LEU A 55 -5.79 1.08 -1.58
N ASP A 56 -6.45 0.56 -0.54
CA ASP A 56 -7.86 0.18 -0.59
C ASP A 56 -8.75 1.41 -0.89
N ARG A 57 -8.45 2.56 -0.26
CA ARG A 57 -9.17 3.82 -0.49
C ARG A 57 -8.95 4.35 -1.90
N VAL A 58 -7.72 4.32 -2.42
CA VAL A 58 -7.42 4.72 -3.81
C VAL A 58 -8.18 3.82 -4.79
N THR A 59 -8.14 2.51 -4.58
CA THR A 59 -8.84 1.54 -5.43
C THR A 59 -10.34 1.78 -5.43
N ALA A 60 -10.95 1.96 -4.25
CA ALA A 60 -12.37 2.27 -4.13
C ALA A 60 -12.75 3.58 -4.84
N THR A 61 -11.94 4.64 -4.67
CA THR A 61 -12.17 5.92 -5.36
C THR A 61 -12.09 5.77 -6.87
N ILE A 62 -11.11 5.04 -7.41
CA ILE A 62 -11.01 4.78 -8.85
C ILE A 62 -12.24 4.02 -9.35
N GLU A 63 -12.63 2.93 -8.65
CA GLU A 63 -13.80 2.14 -9.03
C GLU A 63 -15.09 2.98 -9.01
N ASP A 64 -15.27 3.83 -8.01
CA ASP A 64 -16.46 4.67 -7.89
C ASP A 64 -16.50 5.76 -8.96
N ASN A 65 -15.36 6.35 -9.31
CA ASN A 65 -15.27 7.28 -10.43
C ASN A 65 -15.55 6.58 -11.78
N LEU A 66 -15.01 5.38 -12.00
CA LEU A 66 -15.30 4.60 -13.20
C LEU A 66 -16.79 4.24 -13.29
N LYS A 67 -17.44 3.85 -12.18
CA LYS A 67 -18.89 3.63 -12.12
C LYS A 67 -19.66 4.91 -12.43
N ALA A 68 -19.23 6.06 -11.91
CA ALA A 68 -19.86 7.36 -12.18
C ALA A 68 -19.74 7.79 -13.65
N LEU A 69 -18.65 7.42 -14.32
CA LEU A 69 -18.41 7.68 -15.75
C LEU A 69 -19.06 6.64 -16.68
N THR A 70 -19.46 5.47 -16.17
CA THR A 70 -20.08 4.39 -16.96
C THR A 70 -21.33 4.82 -17.75
N PRO A 71 -22.25 5.65 -17.21
CA PRO A 71 -23.37 6.19 -17.98
C PRO A 71 -22.94 7.07 -19.15
N LEU A 72 -21.90 7.89 -18.98
CA LEU A 72 -21.34 8.73 -20.04
C LEU A 72 -20.64 7.89 -21.11
N LEU A 73 -19.91 6.85 -20.71
CA LEU A 73 -19.32 5.88 -21.64
C LEU A 73 -20.39 5.16 -22.46
N ASN A 74 -21.48 4.73 -21.81
CA ASN A 74 -22.61 4.10 -22.49
C ASN A 74 -23.29 5.06 -23.48
N LEU A 75 -23.40 6.35 -23.16
CA LEU A 75 -23.91 7.37 -24.09
C LEU A 75 -22.96 7.62 -25.28
N LEU A 76 -21.65 7.56 -25.07
CA LEU A 76 -20.67 7.61 -26.18
C LEU A 76 -20.82 6.41 -27.11
N THR A 77 -21.06 5.20 -26.58
CA THR A 77 -21.32 4.01 -27.43
C THR A 77 -22.65 4.08 -28.18
N LEU A 78 -23.66 4.79 -27.64
CA LEU A 78 -24.95 4.99 -28.31
C LEU A 78 -24.91 6.08 -29.40
N THR A 79 -23.95 6.99 -29.32
CA THR A 79 -23.81 8.13 -30.26
C THR A 79 -22.71 7.92 -31.30
N GLN A 80 -21.87 6.89 -31.16
CA GLN A 80 -20.95 6.50 -32.22
C GLN A 80 -21.69 5.72 -33.33
N PRO A 81 -21.80 6.27 -34.56
CA PRO A 81 -22.03 5.40 -35.71
C PRO A 81 -20.84 4.45 -35.81
N VAL A 82 -21.09 3.17 -36.10
CA VAL A 82 -20.06 2.13 -36.26
C VAL A 82 -19.05 2.58 -37.33
N ALA A 83 -17.99 3.25 -36.92
CA ALA A 83 -16.90 3.68 -37.77
C ALA A 83 -15.62 2.98 -37.28
N GLN A 84 -15.34 1.89 -37.98
CA GLN A 84 -14.04 1.27 -38.25
C GLN A 84 -12.89 1.58 -37.25
N LEU A 85 -12.44 0.52 -36.57
CA LEU A 85 -11.13 0.37 -35.94
C LEU A 85 -10.01 0.96 -36.82
N GLN A 86 -9.60 2.21 -36.59
CA GLN A 86 -8.36 2.75 -37.13
C GLN A 86 -7.65 3.68 -36.14
N GLN A 87 -6.56 3.11 -35.63
CA GLN A 87 -5.26 3.74 -35.38
C GLN A 87 -5.05 4.44 -34.03
N ALA A 88 -3.96 4.01 -33.39
CA ALA A 88 -3.39 4.52 -32.16
C ALA A 88 -3.12 6.03 -32.28
N VAL A 89 -3.63 6.78 -31.31
CA VAL A 89 -3.36 8.21 -31.13
C VAL A 89 -1.93 8.36 -30.56
N PRO A 90 -1.08 9.24 -31.11
CA PRO A 90 0.22 9.52 -30.53
C PRO A 90 0.01 10.24 -29.18
N ILE A 91 0.75 9.79 -28.17
CA ILE A 91 0.80 10.41 -26.83
C ILE A 91 1.22 11.87 -27.01
N SER A 92 0.30 12.81 -26.77
CA SER A 92 0.63 14.24 -26.67
C SER A 92 1.01 14.53 -25.22
N GLU A 93 2.20 15.10 -25.01
CA GLU A 93 2.73 15.53 -23.70
C GLU A 93 2.08 16.83 -23.20
N GLU A 94 0.77 17.00 -23.37
CA GLU A 94 0.04 18.15 -22.82
C GLU A 94 -0.84 17.64 -21.70
N ILE A 95 -0.35 17.82 -20.46
CA ILE A 95 -1.15 17.54 -19.27
C ILE A 95 -2.29 18.57 -19.27
N ASP A 96 -3.50 18.10 -19.50
CA ASP A 96 -4.72 18.89 -19.44
C ASP A 96 -4.83 19.55 -18.06
N SER A 97 -5.05 20.87 -17.99
CA SER A 97 -5.17 21.58 -16.71
C SER A 97 -6.33 21.05 -15.87
N ALA A 98 -7.34 20.47 -16.51
CA ALA A 98 -8.43 19.77 -15.83
C ALA A 98 -7.95 18.48 -15.13
N ALA A 99 -6.93 17.81 -15.67
CA ALA A 99 -6.32 16.65 -15.02
C ALA A 99 -5.48 17.06 -13.79
N GLU A 100 -4.77 18.19 -13.86
CA GLU A 100 -4.05 18.74 -12.70
C GLU A 100 -4.99 19.17 -11.58
N GLU A 101 -6.10 19.84 -11.90
CA GLU A 101 -7.08 20.27 -10.90
C GLU A 101 -7.74 19.07 -10.20
N ASN A 102 -8.10 18.02 -10.95
CA ASN A 102 -8.61 16.77 -10.36
C ASN A 102 -7.57 16.03 -9.52
N MET A 103 -6.28 16.09 -9.88
CA MET A 103 -5.21 15.53 -9.06
C MET A 103 -5.03 16.29 -7.74
N LEU A 104 -5.17 17.62 -7.76
CA LEU A 104 -5.08 18.46 -6.57
C LEU A 104 -6.28 18.25 -5.63
N GLU A 105 -7.50 18.15 -6.17
CA GLU A 105 -8.70 17.84 -5.39
C GLU A 105 -8.63 16.44 -4.75
N PHE A 106 -8.07 15.47 -5.46
CA PHE A 106 -7.79 14.15 -4.90
C PHE A 106 -6.80 14.21 -3.72
N LEU A 107 -5.75 15.03 -3.82
CA LEU A 107 -4.75 15.19 -2.75
C LEU A 107 -5.28 15.95 -1.53
N GLU A 108 -6.22 16.90 -1.70
CA GLU A 108 -6.88 17.60 -0.60
C GLU A 108 -7.88 16.73 0.19
N GLY A 109 -8.26 15.57 -0.35
CA GLY A 109 -9.17 14.62 0.30
C GLY A 109 -8.55 13.71 1.38
N PHE A 110 -7.25 13.88 1.68
CA PHE A 110 -6.49 13.15 2.72
C PHE A 110 -6.36 13.95 4.00
#